data_AF-A0A1Y4BJW5-F1
#
_entry.id   AF-A0A1Y4BJW5-F1
#
_cell.length_a   1.000
_cell.length_b   1.000
_cell.length_c   1.000
_cell.angle_alpha   90.00
_cell.angle_beta   90.00
_cell.angle_gamma   90.00
#
_symmetry.space_group_name_H-M   'P 1'
#
loop_
_entity.id
_entity.type
_entity.pdbx_description
1 polymer ?
#
loop_
_entity_poly.entity_id
_entity_poly.type
_entity_poly.pdbx_seq_one_letter_code
_entity_poly.pdbx_strand_id
1 'polypeptide(L)'
;MAEAIIKNDPEYLAWVQELSERYRCSQIKAAVSVNREMLLFYWRLGKDIADLHAESRWGSGFFETLSRDLRKEIPDAKGFSPRNLRYMKRFYELQHEAANSLSTIRFRPNNQHLPAHNEIGYRLRFSWSGVLLPTCFEVE
;
A
#
# COMPACT_ATOMS: atom_id res chain seq x y z
N MET A 1 -8.41 1.46 -48.12
CA MET A 1 -9.39 0.34 -48.10
C MET A 1 -9.04 -0.72 -47.05
N ALA A 2 -7.79 -1.15 -46.90
CA ALA A 2 -7.42 -2.23 -45.97
C ALA A 2 -7.57 -1.91 -44.45
N GLU A 3 -7.27 -0.68 -44.01
CA GLU A 3 -7.38 -0.29 -42.58
C GLU A 3 -8.83 -0.34 -42.04
N ALA A 4 -9.81 -0.03 -42.88
CA ALA A 4 -11.22 0.00 -42.47
C ALA A 4 -11.82 -1.41 -42.30
N ILE A 5 -11.24 -2.41 -42.95
CA ILE A 5 -11.70 -3.80 -42.88
C ILE A 5 -11.33 -4.39 -41.52
N ILE A 6 -10.09 -4.18 -41.06
CA ILE A 6 -9.60 -4.70 -39.78
C ILE A 6 -10.37 -4.08 -38.61
N LYS A 7 -10.64 -2.77 -38.65
CA LYS A 7 -11.37 -2.08 -37.57
C LYS A 7 -12.83 -2.51 -37.39
N ASN A 8 -13.45 -3.09 -38.41
CA ASN A 8 -14.83 -3.57 -38.36
C ASN A 8 -14.91 -5.11 -38.29
N ASP A 9 -13.77 -5.80 -38.26
CA ASP A 9 -13.71 -7.24 -38.12
C ASP A 9 -14.09 -7.62 -36.67
N PRO A 10 -15.17 -8.41 -36.46
CA PRO A 10 -15.62 -8.76 -35.11
C PRO A 10 -14.61 -9.58 -34.31
N GLU A 11 -13.82 -10.42 -34.98
CA GLU A 11 -12.79 -11.26 -34.36
C GLU A 11 -11.62 -10.39 -33.86
N TYR A 12 -11.17 -9.45 -34.69
CA TYR A 12 -10.17 -8.46 -34.30
C TYR A 12 -10.64 -7.60 -33.12
N LEU A 13 -11.88 -7.09 -33.17
CA LEU A 13 -12.42 -6.29 -32.08
C LEU A 13 -12.54 -7.09 -30.77
N ALA A 14 -12.99 -8.34 -30.83
CA ALA A 14 -13.05 -9.23 -29.67
C ALA A 14 -11.64 -9.47 -29.10
N TRP A 15 -10.66 -9.72 -29.96
CA TRP A 15 -9.27 -9.92 -29.54
C TRP A 15 -8.66 -8.67 -28.89
N VAL A 16 -8.95 -7.47 -29.41
CA VAL A 16 -8.52 -6.19 -28.80
C VAL A 16 -9.16 -5.99 -27.42
N GLN A 17 -10.43 -6.36 -27.23
CA GLN A 17 -11.07 -6.31 -25.92
C GLN A 17 -10.41 -7.29 -24.94
N GLU A 18 -10.19 -8.54 -25.36
CA GLU A 18 -9.48 -9.55 -24.55
C GLU A 18 -8.07 -9.08 -24.17
N LEU A 19 -7.33 -8.50 -25.12
CA LEU A 19 -6.01 -7.93 -24.87
C LEU A 19 -6.06 -6.79 -23.85
N SER A 20 -7.04 -5.90 -23.98
CA SER A 20 -7.24 -4.78 -23.06
C SER A 20 -7.56 -5.26 -21.64
N GLU A 21 -8.37 -6.31 -21.50
CA GLU A 21 -8.69 -6.92 -20.21
C GLU A 21 -7.47 -7.59 -19.56
N ARG A 22 -6.71 -8.37 -20.33
CA ARG A 22 -5.46 -8.99 -19.84
C ARG A 22 -4.45 -7.95 -19.39
N TYR A 23 -4.33 -6.84 -20.13
CA TYR A 23 -3.49 -5.73 -19.76
C TYR A 23 -3.92 -5.08 -18.44
N ARG A 24 -5.21 -4.73 -18.29
CA ARG A 24 -5.76 -4.16 -17.05
C ARG A 24 -5.57 -5.10 -15.85
N CYS A 25 -5.81 -6.40 -16.05
CA CYS A 25 -5.57 -7.41 -15.01
C CYS A 25 -4.09 -7.43 -14.57
N SER A 26 -3.17 -7.31 -15.52
CA SER A 26 -1.73 -7.24 -15.26
C SER A 26 -1.35 -5.98 -14.48
N GLN A 27 -1.95 -4.83 -14.82
CA GLN A 27 -1.76 -3.58 -14.07
C GLN A 27 -2.25 -3.71 -12.62
N ILE A 28 -3.42 -4.31 -12.39
CA ILE A 28 -3.95 -4.55 -11.05
C ILE A 28 -3.00 -5.44 -10.24
N LYS A 29 -2.54 -6.55 -10.83
CA LYS A 29 -1.59 -7.47 -10.17
C LYS A 29 -0.30 -6.75 -9.78
N ALA A 30 0.26 -5.94 -10.69
CA ALA A 30 1.45 -5.15 -10.42
C ALA A 30 1.21 -4.15 -9.28
N ALA A 31 0.11 -3.41 -9.31
CA ALA A 31 -0.24 -2.45 -8.27
C ALA A 31 -0.43 -3.13 -6.90
N VAL A 32 -1.12 -4.27 -6.83
CA VAL A 32 -1.29 -5.05 -5.60
C VAL A 32 0.05 -5.54 -5.06
N SER A 33 0.94 -6.04 -5.93
CA SER A 33 2.27 -6.50 -5.53
C SER A 33 3.11 -5.35 -4.96
N VAL A 34 3.12 -4.20 -5.62
CA VAL A 34 3.85 -3.01 -5.14
C VAL A 34 3.28 -2.53 -3.80
N ASN A 35 1.95 -2.41 -3.69
CA ASN A 35 1.29 -1.98 -2.46
C ASN A 35 1.60 -2.92 -1.29
N ARG A 36 1.63 -4.24 -1.54
CA ARG A 36 2.01 -5.24 -0.54
C ARG A 36 3.43 -4.99 -0.01
N GLU A 37 4.40 -4.82 -0.90
CA GLU A 37 5.80 -4.59 -0.48
C GLU A 37 5.95 -3.25 0.26
N MET A 38 5.23 -2.21 -0.15
CA MET A 38 5.22 -0.92 0.56
C MET A 38 4.64 -1.04 1.97
N LEU A 39 3.50 -1.71 2.14
CA LEU A 39 2.90 -1.93 3.45
C LEU A 39 3.80 -2.77 4.36
N LEU A 40 4.45 -3.81 3.82
CA LEU A 40 5.41 -4.63 4.56
C LEU A 40 6.62 -3.81 5.01
N PHE A 41 7.16 -2.97 4.13
CA PHE A 41 8.28 -2.09 4.46
C PHE A 41 7.89 -1.10 5.57
N TYR A 42 6.73 -0.45 5.48
CA TYR A 42 6.24 0.48 6.50
C TYR A 42 6.04 -0.20 7.86
N TRP A 43 5.49 -1.42 7.87
CA TRP A 43 5.36 -2.20 9.10
C TRP A 43 6.72 -2.51 9.72
N ARG A 44 7.69 -2.94 8.92
CA ARG A 44 9.06 -3.27 9.39
C ARG A 44 9.76 -2.03 9.95
N LEU A 45 9.68 -0.89 9.27
CA LEU A 45 10.25 0.34 9.78
C LEU A 45 9.59 0.79 11.09
N GLY A 46 8.27 0.63 11.19
CA GLY A 46 7.54 0.86 12.44
C GLY A 46 8.02 -0.02 13.59
N LYS A 47 8.24 -1.31 13.30
CA LYS A 47 8.84 -2.28 14.23
C LYS A 47 10.24 -1.85 14.68
N ASP A 48 11.11 -1.50 13.74
CA ASP A 48 12.48 -1.09 14.05
C ASP A 48 12.51 0.16 14.94
N ILE A 49 11.65 1.15 14.66
CA ILE A 49 11.52 2.37 15.47
C ILE A 49 11.09 2.02 16.91
N ALA A 50 10.12 1.11 17.06
CA ALA A 50 9.61 0.68 18.35
C ALA A 50 10.65 -0.13 19.14
N ASP A 51 11.24 -1.15 18.52
CA ASP A 51 12.21 -2.06 19.13
C ASP A 51 13.51 -1.34 19.55
N LEU A 52 13.91 -0.31 18.79
CA LEU A 52 15.08 0.53 19.14
C LEU A 52 14.80 1.55 20.25
N HIS A 53 13.56 1.65 20.73
CA HIS A 53 13.10 2.70 21.64
C HIS A 53 13.57 4.09 21.16
N ALA A 54 13.41 4.34 19.85
CA ALA A 54 14.07 5.43 19.14
C ALA A 54 13.84 6.81 19.77
N GLU A 55 12.62 7.06 20.24
CA GLU A 55 12.25 8.32 20.90
C GLU A 55 12.97 8.51 22.24
N SER A 56 13.18 7.45 23.01
CA SER A 56 13.95 7.49 24.26
C SER A 56 15.45 7.63 23.99
N ARG A 57 15.93 7.05 22.89
CA ARG A 57 17.37 7.01 22.55
C ARG A 57 17.87 8.30 21.91
N TRP A 58 17.08 8.90 21.02
CA TRP A 58 17.47 10.06 20.20
C TRP A 58 16.63 11.32 20.45
N GLY A 59 15.60 11.23 21.31
CA GLY A 59 14.81 12.38 21.76
C GLY A 59 13.73 12.83 20.77
N SER A 60 13.09 13.96 21.10
CA SER A 60 11.90 14.49 20.41
C SER A 60 12.15 14.90 18.95
N GLY A 61 13.40 15.20 18.58
CA GLY A 61 13.80 15.56 17.21
C GLY A 61 14.04 14.36 16.28
N PHE A 62 13.87 13.13 16.76
CA PHE A 62 14.18 11.91 16.01
C PHE A 62 13.44 11.84 14.68
N PHE A 63 12.11 11.98 14.67
CA PHE A 63 11.32 11.84 13.44
C PHE A 63 11.62 12.91 12.39
N GLU A 64 11.92 14.13 12.82
CA GLU A 64 12.29 15.24 11.93
C GLU A 64 13.66 14.99 11.28
N THR A 65 14.60 14.47 12.07
CA THR A 65 15.93 14.10 11.59
C THR A 65 15.86 12.92 10.64
N LEU A 66 15.18 11.84 11.02
CA LEU A 66 15.01 10.65 10.18
C LEU A 66 14.30 11.00 8.86
N SER A 67 13.28 11.85 8.90
CA SER A 67 12.59 12.32 7.69
C SER A 67 13.55 13.02 6.72
N ARG A 68 14.35 13.96 7.22
CA ARG A 68 15.33 14.69 6.41
C ARG A 68 16.40 13.75 5.85
N ASP A 69 16.91 12.84 6.66
CA ASP A 69 17.98 11.94 6.27
C ASP A 69 17.48 10.94 5.22
N LEU A 70 16.29 10.35 5.40
CA LEU A 70 15.69 9.45 4.41
C LEU A 70 15.36 10.16 3.08
N ARG A 71 14.90 11.42 3.14
CA ARG A 71 14.68 12.23 1.93
C ARG A 71 15.97 12.60 1.21
N LYS A 72 17.09 12.66 1.92
CA LYS A 72 18.41 12.89 1.33
C LYS A 72 18.95 11.62 0.67
N GLU A 73 18.85 10.49 1.35
CA GLU A 73 19.33 9.19 0.84
C GLU A 73 18.44 8.65 -0.29
N ILE A 74 17.13 8.96 -0.27
CA ILE A 74 16.14 8.47 -1.24
C ILE A 74 15.27 9.63 -1.74
N PRO A 75 15.83 10.54 -2.57
CA PRO A 75 15.16 11.79 -2.96
C PRO A 75 13.87 11.59 -3.76
N ASP A 76 13.78 10.53 -4.55
CA ASP A 76 12.60 10.23 -5.37
C ASP A 76 11.47 9.54 -4.57
N ALA A 77 11.78 9.05 -3.36
CA ALA A 77 10.80 8.35 -2.55
C ALA A 77 9.90 9.33 -1.79
N LYS A 78 8.60 9.12 -1.95
CA LYS A 78 7.56 9.85 -1.24
C LYS A 78 7.11 9.06 -0.01
N GLY A 79 6.48 9.74 0.96
CA GLY A 79 5.98 9.09 2.18
C GLY A 79 6.97 9.07 3.35
N PHE A 80 8.10 9.75 3.29
CA PHE A 80 9.01 9.88 4.45
C PHE A 80 8.82 11.20 5.21
N SER A 81 7.58 11.69 5.33
CA SER A 81 7.29 12.83 6.20
C SER A 81 7.39 12.41 7.68
N PRO A 82 7.70 13.33 8.60
CA PRO A 82 7.76 13.03 10.02
C PRO A 82 6.45 12.46 10.56
N ARG A 83 5.32 12.99 10.07
CA ARG A 83 3.97 12.47 10.38
C ARG A 83 3.84 11.02 9.91
N ASN A 84 4.24 10.71 8.69
CA ASN A 84 4.10 9.35 8.17
C ASN A 84 4.99 8.35 8.91
N LEU A 85 6.20 8.74 9.31
CA LEU A 85 7.08 7.89 10.14
C LEU A 85 6.44 7.56 11.50
N ARG A 86 5.73 8.51 12.12
CA ARG A 86 4.95 8.24 13.34
C ARG A 86 3.80 7.27 13.07
N TYR A 87 3.13 7.39 11.92
CA TYR A 87 2.10 6.44 11.53
C TYR A 87 2.65 5.03 11.29
N MET A 88 3.84 4.89 10.72
CA MET A 88 4.49 3.58 10.56
C MET A 88 4.74 2.91 11.91
N LYS A 89 5.27 3.66 12.89
CA LYS A 89 5.41 3.17 14.27
C LYS A 89 4.06 2.76 14.87
N ARG A 90 3.05 3.62 14.77
CA ARG A 90 1.70 3.34 15.30
C ARG A 90 1.06 2.12 14.63
N PHE A 91 1.28 1.93 13.34
CA PHE A 91 0.78 0.78 12.60
C PHE A 91 1.33 -0.53 13.16
N TYR A 92 2.63 -0.59 13.46
CA TYR A 92 3.22 -1.74 14.13
C TYR A 92 2.63 -1.96 15.54
N GLU A 93 2.57 -0.91 16.36
CA GLU A 93 2.06 -0.99 17.73
C GLU A 93 0.62 -1.53 17.78
N LEU A 94 -0.26 -1.05 16.89
CA LEU A 94 -1.65 -1.48 16.81
C LEU A 94 -1.78 -2.98 16.46
N GLN A 95 -0.95 -3.48 15.53
CA GLN A 95 -0.97 -4.89 15.20
C GLN A 95 -0.49 -5.77 16.34
N HIS A 96 0.55 -5.33 17.06
CA HIS A 96 1.07 -6.05 18.22
C HIS A 96 0.08 -6.05 19.39
N GLU A 97 -0.61 -4.92 19.63
CA GLU A 97 -1.68 -4.80 20.62
C GLU A 97 -2.87 -5.73 20.30
N ALA A 98 -3.29 -5.78 19.04
CA ALA A 98 -4.33 -6.71 18.59
C ALA A 98 -3.90 -8.19 18.76
N ALA A 99 -2.65 -8.53 18.42
CA ALA A 99 -2.13 -9.88 18.59
C ALA A 99 -2.10 -10.31 20.08
N ASN A 100 -1.67 -9.41 20.97
CA ASN A 100 -1.63 -9.68 22.41
C ASN A 100 -3.03 -9.80 23.01
N SER A 101 -3.98 -8.99 22.54
CA SER A 101 -5.38 -9.06 22.97
C SER A 101 -6.04 -10.38 22.57
N LEU A 102 -5.67 -10.96 21.42
CA LEU A 102 -6.19 -12.24 20.92
C LEU A 102 -5.63 -13.46 21.66
N SER A 103 -4.50 -13.37 22.37
CA SER A 103 -4.06 -14.45 23.27
C SER A 103 -4.98 -14.66 24.50
N THR A 104 -5.87 -13.71 24.79
CA THR A 104 -6.84 -13.79 25.89
C THR A 104 -8.19 -14.39 25.47
N ILE A 105 -8.47 -14.49 24.18
CA ILE A 105 -9.76 -15.00 23.66
C ILE A 105 -9.60 -16.46 23.24
N ARG A 106 -10.14 -17.40 24.03
CA ARG A 106 -10.35 -18.79 23.59
C ARG A 106 -11.14 -18.78 22.27
N PHE A 107 -10.53 -19.22 21.18
CA PHE A 107 -11.22 -19.46 19.91
C PHE A 107 -12.39 -20.45 20.12
N ARG A 108 -13.63 -19.98 19.96
CA ARG A 108 -14.75 -20.84 19.55
C ARG A 108 -14.83 -20.78 18.03
N PRO A 109 -14.60 -21.89 17.30
CA PRO A 109 -14.78 -21.86 15.87
C PRO A 109 -16.28 -21.94 15.61
N ASN A 110 -16.84 -20.94 14.93
CA ASN A 110 -18.01 -21.21 14.12
C ASN A 110 -17.76 -20.66 12.72
N ASN A 111 -17.62 -21.59 11.77
CA ASN A 111 -17.53 -21.31 10.35
C ASN A 111 -18.85 -20.73 9.87
N GLN A 112 -18.95 -19.41 9.76
CA GLN A 112 -19.90 -18.77 8.86
C GLN A 112 -19.23 -17.58 8.17
N HIS A 113 -18.86 -17.83 6.91
CA HIS A 113 -18.79 -16.88 5.79
C HIS A 113 -18.42 -15.43 6.15
N LEU A 114 -17.16 -15.02 5.91
CA LEU A 114 -16.83 -13.59 5.88
C LEU A 114 -17.52 -12.96 4.65
N PRO A 115 -18.36 -11.93 4.81
CA PRO A 115 -18.82 -11.15 3.67
C PRO A 115 -17.60 -10.42 3.08
N ALA A 116 -17.36 -10.63 1.79
CA ALA A 116 -16.44 -9.84 1.01
C ALA A 116 -16.99 -8.42 0.93
N HIS A 117 -16.70 -7.56 1.90
CA HIS A 117 -16.69 -6.10 1.82
C HIS A 117 -16.32 -5.55 3.21
N ASN A 118 -15.06 -5.20 3.41
CA ASN A 118 -14.64 -4.34 4.51
C ASN A 118 -14.18 -3.00 3.94
N GLU A 119 -15.15 -2.11 3.74
CA GLU A 119 -14.92 -0.68 3.67
C GLU A 119 -14.46 -0.18 5.05
N ILE A 120 -13.17 -0.37 5.35
CA ILE A 120 -12.50 0.47 6.35
C ILE A 120 -12.11 1.73 5.57
N GLY A 121 -12.99 2.72 5.63
CA GLY A 121 -12.88 3.98 4.91
C GLY A 121 -11.65 4.80 5.31
N TYR A 122 -10.50 4.45 4.73
CA TYR A 122 -9.51 5.43 4.32
C TYR A 122 -9.87 5.82 2.89
N ARG A 123 -10.18 7.09 2.66
CA ARG A 123 -10.53 7.58 1.32
C ARG A 123 -9.25 7.62 0.46
N LEU A 124 -8.89 6.48 -0.11
CA LEU A 124 -7.77 6.34 -1.04
C LEU A 124 -8.12 7.09 -2.34
N ARG A 125 -7.64 8.33 -2.47
CA ARG A 125 -7.75 9.09 -3.72
C ARG A 125 -6.60 8.66 -4.65
N PHE A 126 -6.86 7.65 -5.47
CA PHE A 126 -5.98 7.31 -6.59
C PHE A 126 -6.24 8.32 -7.71
N SER A 127 -5.35 9.31 -7.88
CA SER A 127 -5.35 10.17 -9.06
C SER A 127 -4.75 9.41 -10.24
N TRP A 128 -5.60 8.94 -11.14
CA TRP A 128 -5.20 8.28 -12.39
C TRP A 128 -4.79 9.32 -13.42
N SER A 129 -3.54 9.80 -13.33
CA SER A 129 -2.96 10.70 -14.33
C SER A 129 -2.04 9.91 -15.28
N GLY A 130 -2.65 9.06 -16.12
CA GLY A 130 -2.09 8.63 -17.42
C GLY A 130 -0.74 7.91 -17.51
N VAL A 131 0.07 7.79 -16.46
CA VAL A 131 1.38 7.14 -16.48
C VAL A 131 1.52 6.22 -15.28
N LEU A 132 1.79 4.95 -15.59
CA LEU A 132 2.04 3.85 -14.67
C LEU A 132 3.16 4.16 -13.67
N LEU A 133 2.78 4.38 -12.40
CA LEU A 133 3.40 3.88 -11.17
C LEU A 133 2.68 4.55 -9.98
N PRO A 134 2.15 3.80 -9.00
CA PRO A 134 1.56 4.42 -7.81
C PRO A 134 2.69 5.00 -6.94
N THR A 135 3.01 6.27 -7.14
CA THR A 135 3.74 7.06 -6.13
C THR A 135 2.72 7.62 -5.13
N CYS A 136 3.10 7.64 -3.85
CA CYS A 136 2.44 8.26 -2.70
C CYS A 136 1.48 7.38 -1.89
N PHE A 137 1.99 6.88 -0.77
CA PHE A 137 1.27 6.94 0.49
C PHE A 137 1.46 8.37 1.04
N GLU A 138 0.56 9.29 0.68
CA GLU A 138 0.40 10.56 1.40
C GLU A 138 -0.85 10.45 2.26
N VAL A 139 -0.63 10.32 3.57
CA VAL A 139 -1.67 10.46 4.58
C VAL A 139 -1.80 11.95 4.87
N GLU A 140 -2.87 12.57 4.38
CA GLU A 140 -3.34 13.85 4.93
C GLU A 140 -3.89 13.65 6.34
#